data_AF-A0A957GRI6-F1
#
_entry.id   AF-A0A957GRI6-F1
#
_cell.length_a   1.000
_cell.length_b   1.000
_cell.length_c   1.000
_cell.angle_alpha   90.00
_cell.angle_beta   90.00
_cell.angle_gamma   90.00
#
_symmetry.space_group_name_H-M   'P 1'
#
loop_
_entity.id
_entity.type
_entity.pdbx_description
1 polymer ?
#
loop_
_entity_poly.entity_id
_entity_poly.type
_entity_poly.pdbx_seq_one_letter_code
_entity_poly.pdbx_strand_id
1 'polypeptide(L)'
;HRNFHGNMSGVNAGLPTDRFEVDWWVTSERVQKRVGEGEKRPLILTDLLHNGATLVNPTHFNSLGHPVPPDNVNIENNNPLLLVEIPANFTPLKTADFALAQQWRLHTRHLFEPLFHRGYTVTNFVQNDDQKQRRSFYLLTQQTQPIESSMK
;
A
#
# COMPACT_ATOMS: atom_id res chain seq x y z
N HIS A 1 -3.62 8.97 9.44
CA HIS A 1 -4.36 9.04 10.72
C HIS A 1 -4.76 7.67 11.23
N ARG A 2 -4.58 7.43 12.52
CA ARG A 2 -5.00 6.20 13.21
C ARG A 2 -6.48 6.28 13.61
N ASN A 3 -7.25 5.21 13.37
CA ASN A 3 -8.66 5.08 13.77
C ASN A 3 -9.53 6.31 13.45
N PHE A 4 -9.47 6.82 12.22
CA PHE A 4 -10.07 8.09 11.83
C PHE A 4 -11.59 8.17 12.09
N HIS A 5 -12.32 7.06 11.90
CA HIS A 5 -13.77 7.01 12.15
C HIS A 5 -14.13 6.47 13.54
N GLY A 6 -13.15 6.20 14.41
CA GLY A 6 -13.37 5.62 15.73
C GLY A 6 -14.09 4.27 15.68
N ASN A 7 -14.91 4.00 16.70
CA ASN A 7 -15.73 2.80 16.80
C ASN A 7 -16.94 2.90 15.86
N MET A 8 -17.00 2.00 14.87
CA MET A 8 -18.11 1.90 13.92
C MET A 8 -19.05 0.72 14.26
N SER A 9 -20.25 0.73 13.69
CA SER A 9 -21.26 -0.35 13.82
C SER A 9 -21.59 -1.00 12.45
N GLY A 10 -22.42 -2.05 12.46
CA GLY A 10 -22.87 -2.74 11.26
C GLY A 10 -21.73 -3.41 10.48
N VAL A 11 -21.78 -3.36 9.14
CA VAL A 11 -20.76 -3.95 8.25
C VAL A 11 -19.34 -3.39 8.47
N ASN A 12 -19.24 -2.28 9.19
CA ASN A 12 -18.02 -1.54 9.48
C ASN A 12 -17.48 -1.77 10.90
N ALA A 13 -18.18 -2.56 11.72
CA ALA A 13 -17.82 -2.78 13.11
C ALA A 13 -16.49 -3.53 13.30
N GLY A 14 -15.86 -3.25 14.45
CA GLY A 14 -14.79 -4.04 15.07
C GLY A 14 -13.40 -3.99 14.42
N LEU A 15 -13.23 -3.21 13.34
CA LEU A 15 -11.94 -3.08 12.67
C LEU A 15 -11.37 -1.65 12.79
N PRO A 16 -10.04 -1.52 12.88
CA PRO A 16 -9.35 -0.25 12.74
C PRO A 16 -9.75 0.56 11.50
N THR A 17 -9.87 1.87 11.69
CA THR A 17 -10.32 2.81 10.66
C THR A 17 -9.22 3.75 10.20
N ASP A 18 -8.01 3.22 10.04
CA ASP A 18 -6.86 3.98 9.60
C ASP A 18 -7.08 4.56 8.20
N ARG A 19 -6.63 5.80 8.00
CA ARG A 19 -6.78 6.55 6.75
C ARG A 19 -5.47 7.21 6.37
N PHE A 20 -5.13 7.16 5.09
CA PHE A 20 -4.09 8.00 4.51
C PHE A 20 -4.62 9.43 4.35
N GLU A 21 -3.74 10.38 4.60
CA GLU A 21 -3.89 11.74 4.07
C GLU A 21 -3.35 11.73 2.64
N VAL A 22 -4.01 12.45 1.74
CA VAL A 22 -3.71 12.38 0.31
C VAL A 22 -3.59 13.79 -0.25
N ASP A 23 -2.40 14.13 -0.73
CA ASP A 23 -2.14 15.40 -1.40
C ASP A 23 -2.18 15.26 -2.92
N TRP A 24 -2.91 16.16 -3.58
CA TRP A 24 -3.08 16.18 -5.03
C TRP A 24 -2.37 17.40 -5.63
N TRP A 25 -1.09 17.22 -5.98
CA TRP A 25 -0.26 18.24 -6.61
C TRP A 25 -0.50 18.29 -8.13
N VAL A 26 -1.58 18.95 -8.55
CA VAL A 26 -2.03 18.99 -9.97
C VAL A 26 -1.06 19.70 -10.92
N THR A 27 -0.20 20.59 -10.42
CA THR A 27 0.81 21.30 -11.22
C THR A 27 2.21 20.68 -11.12
N SER A 28 2.37 19.56 -10.39
CA SER A 28 3.68 18.91 -10.23
C SER A 28 4.28 18.44 -11.55
N GLU A 29 5.61 18.39 -11.62
CA GLU A 29 6.36 17.87 -12.78
C GLU A 29 5.86 16.47 -13.18
N ARG A 30 5.54 15.62 -12.20
CA ARG A 30 4.97 14.28 -12.41
C ARG A 30 3.66 14.33 -13.19
N VAL A 31 2.77 15.28 -12.87
CA VAL A 31 1.48 15.43 -13.57
C VAL A 31 1.70 16.04 -14.95
N GLN A 32 2.53 17.08 -15.06
CA GLN A 32 2.85 17.71 -16.35
C GLN A 32 3.46 16.72 -17.35
N LYS A 33 4.42 15.89 -16.91
CA LYS A 33 4.97 14.79 -17.72
C LYS A 33 3.90 13.79 -18.15
N ARG A 34 3.00 13.40 -17.24
CA ARG A 34 1.90 12.46 -17.56
C ARG A 34 0.92 13.03 -18.59
N VAL A 35 0.61 14.33 -18.53
CA VAL A 35 -0.26 14.98 -19.51
C VAL A 35 0.44 15.12 -20.86
N GLY A 36 1.73 15.49 -20.86
CA GLY A 36 2.50 15.72 -22.09
C GLY A 36 2.95 14.46 -22.84
N GLU A 37 3.21 13.36 -22.14
CA GLU A 37 3.75 12.12 -22.73
C GLU A 37 2.66 11.11 -23.18
N GLY A 38 1.37 11.40 -22.93
CA GLY A 38 0.26 10.52 -23.28
C GLY A 38 0.09 9.32 -22.33
N GLU A 39 -0.71 8.31 -22.75
CA GLU A 39 -0.95 7.10 -21.93
C GLU A 39 0.34 6.29 -21.74
N LYS A 40 0.90 6.33 -20.53
CA LYS A 40 1.97 5.40 -20.14
C LYS A 40 1.42 4.00 -19.91
N ARG A 41 2.22 3.01 -20.31
CA ARG A 41 1.99 1.59 -19.96
C ARG A 41 1.72 1.45 -18.46
N PRO A 42 0.78 0.58 -18.05
CA PRO A 42 0.51 0.32 -16.64
C PRO A 42 1.78 -0.16 -15.94
N LEU A 43 1.94 0.20 -14.67
CA LEU A 43 3.05 -0.32 -13.87
C LEU A 43 2.85 -1.83 -13.67
N ILE A 44 3.85 -2.61 -14.07
CA ILE A 44 3.83 -4.08 -13.98
C ILE A 44 4.68 -4.49 -12.77
N LEU A 45 4.15 -5.39 -11.94
CA LEU A 45 4.84 -5.87 -10.74
C LEU A 45 6.22 -6.46 -11.06
N THR A 46 6.32 -7.29 -12.09
CA THR A 46 7.59 -7.92 -12.50
C THR A 46 8.64 -6.87 -12.87
N ASP A 47 8.23 -5.81 -13.58
CA ASP A 47 9.15 -4.73 -13.96
C ASP A 47 9.63 -3.97 -12.74
N LEU A 48 8.75 -3.68 -11.77
CA LEU A 48 9.14 -3.01 -10.53
C LEU A 48 10.16 -3.85 -9.73
N LEU A 49 9.91 -5.16 -9.60
CA LEU A 49 10.83 -6.07 -8.93
C LEU A 49 12.17 -6.17 -9.67
N HIS A 50 12.15 -6.30 -11.00
CA HIS A 50 13.38 -6.30 -11.82
C HIS A 50 14.16 -4.99 -11.72
N ASN A 51 13.47 -3.85 -11.57
CA ASN A 51 14.07 -2.53 -11.37
C ASN A 51 14.42 -2.25 -9.90
N GLY A 52 14.46 -3.28 -9.05
CA GLY A 52 15.01 -3.20 -7.70
C GLY A 52 14.01 -2.80 -6.62
N ALA A 53 12.70 -2.74 -6.88
CA ALA A 53 11.73 -2.55 -5.81
C ALA A 53 11.72 -3.74 -4.85
N THR A 54 11.64 -3.47 -3.53
CA THR A 54 11.61 -4.54 -2.52
C THR A 54 10.19 -4.76 -1.99
N LEU A 55 9.70 -5.99 -2.07
CA LEU A 55 8.49 -6.42 -1.37
C LEU A 55 8.78 -6.58 0.14
N VAL A 56 8.23 -5.68 0.96
CA VAL A 56 8.51 -5.66 2.41
C VAL A 56 7.71 -6.67 3.22
N ASN A 57 6.56 -7.10 2.72
CA ASN A 57 5.70 -8.09 3.36
C ASN A 57 5.30 -9.21 2.39
N PRO A 58 6.19 -10.18 2.12
CA PRO A 58 5.86 -11.31 1.27
C PRO A 58 4.71 -12.12 1.87
N THR A 59 3.53 -12.02 1.24
CA THR A 59 2.32 -12.72 1.63
C THR A 59 2.38 -14.18 1.22
N HIS A 60 1.89 -15.07 2.08
CA HIS A 60 1.63 -16.46 1.74
C HIS A 60 0.12 -16.73 1.76
N PHE A 61 -0.29 -17.88 1.24
CA PHE A 61 -1.70 -18.27 1.23
C PHE A 61 -1.90 -19.47 2.15
N ASN A 62 -2.96 -19.40 2.98
CA ASN A 62 -3.34 -20.53 3.82
C ASN A 62 -4.05 -21.62 3.00
N SER A 63 -4.43 -22.73 3.66
CA SER A 63 -5.15 -23.85 3.03
C SER A 63 -6.52 -23.49 2.44
N LEU A 64 -7.11 -22.36 2.86
CA LEU A 64 -8.37 -21.82 2.34
C LEU A 64 -8.16 -20.84 1.17
N GLY A 65 -6.92 -20.62 0.76
CA GLY A 65 -6.58 -19.68 -0.30
C GLY A 65 -6.71 -18.21 0.10
N HIS A 66 -6.78 -17.89 1.39
CA HIS A 66 -6.75 -16.51 1.87
C HIS A 66 -5.30 -16.00 1.97
N PRO A 67 -5.04 -14.73 1.60
CA PRO A 67 -3.73 -14.13 1.79
C PRO A 67 -3.48 -13.88 3.27
N VAL A 68 -2.31 -14.29 3.76
CA VAL A 68 -1.88 -14.14 5.16
C VAL A 68 -0.61 -13.29 5.19
N PRO A 69 -0.61 -12.17 5.96
CA PRO A 69 0.59 -11.36 6.08
C PRO A 69 1.65 -12.11 6.88
N PRO A 70 2.94 -11.86 6.63
CA PRO A 70 4.00 -12.47 7.45
C PRO A 70 3.98 -11.91 8.87
N ASP A 71 4.39 -12.71 9.85
CA ASP A 71 4.45 -12.29 11.26
C ASP A 71 5.50 -11.20 11.52
N ASN A 72 6.59 -11.22 10.74
CA ASN A 72 7.69 -10.27 10.87
C ASN A 72 8.02 -9.65 9.51
N VAL A 73 8.36 -8.37 9.53
CA VAL A 73 8.72 -7.57 8.36
C VAL A 73 9.99 -6.78 8.65
N ASN A 74 10.87 -6.66 7.66
CA ASN A 74 12.04 -5.82 7.78
C ASN A 74 11.76 -4.43 7.18
N ILE A 75 11.33 -3.51 8.04
CA ILE A 75 11.08 -2.11 7.69
C ILE A 75 12.34 -1.24 7.77
N GLU A 76 13.49 -1.81 8.16
CA GLU A 76 14.78 -1.11 8.23
C GLU A 76 15.49 -1.03 6.87
N ASN A 77 14.83 -1.44 5.79
CA ASN A 77 15.35 -1.34 4.44
C ASN A 77 15.49 0.13 4.00
N ASN A 78 16.65 0.49 3.43
CA ASN A 78 16.94 1.82 2.87
C ASN A 78 16.70 1.89 1.35
N ASN A 79 16.03 0.88 0.78
CA ASN A 79 15.68 0.87 -0.62
C ASN A 79 14.66 1.99 -0.92
N PRO A 80 14.91 2.89 -1.89
CA PRO A 80 14.01 3.99 -2.18
C PRO A 80 12.68 3.54 -2.80
N LEU A 81 12.56 2.29 -3.25
CA LEU A 81 11.37 1.70 -3.85
C LEU A 81 10.90 0.48 -3.04
N LEU A 82 9.79 0.65 -2.31
CA LEU A 82 9.19 -0.42 -1.52
C LEU A 82 7.82 -0.79 -2.05
N LEU A 83 7.49 -2.08 -2.01
CA LEU A 83 6.18 -2.62 -2.32
C LEU A 83 5.56 -3.18 -1.04
N VAL A 84 4.36 -2.69 -0.70
CA VAL A 84 3.54 -3.25 0.38
C VAL A 84 2.34 -3.95 -0.24
N GLU A 85 2.23 -5.26 -0.04
CA GLU A 85 1.05 -6.02 -0.45
C GLU A 85 -0.12 -5.79 0.50
N ILE A 86 -1.33 -5.76 -0.05
CA ILE A 86 -2.60 -5.72 0.68
C ILE A 86 -3.57 -6.78 0.14
N PRO A 87 -4.60 -7.19 0.90
CA PRO A 87 -5.64 -8.05 0.37
C PRO A 87 -6.35 -7.37 -0.81
N ALA A 88 -6.32 -8.02 -1.98
CA ALA A 88 -7.01 -7.50 -3.16
C ALA A 88 -8.53 -7.40 -2.98
N ASN A 89 -9.10 -8.30 -2.18
CA ASN A 89 -10.54 -8.36 -1.87
C ASN A 89 -10.77 -8.35 -0.36
N PHE A 90 -10.74 -7.16 0.25
CA PHE A 90 -10.86 -7.02 1.69
C PHE A 90 -12.25 -7.38 2.23
N THR A 91 -13.33 -6.99 1.54
CA THR A 91 -14.70 -7.25 2.02
C THR A 91 -15.02 -8.75 2.09
N PRO A 92 -14.75 -9.56 1.04
CA PRO A 92 -14.91 -11.01 1.15
C PRO A 92 -14.05 -11.64 2.25
N LEU A 93 -12.79 -11.20 2.38
CA LEU A 93 -11.89 -11.67 3.44
C LEU A 93 -12.47 -11.38 4.83
N LYS A 94 -12.99 -10.17 5.06
CA LYS A 94 -13.62 -9.79 6.32
C LYS A 94 -14.81 -10.68 6.68
N THR A 95 -15.64 -11.00 5.69
CA THR A 95 -16.82 -11.85 5.91
C THR A 95 -16.43 -13.30 6.19
N ALA A 96 -15.44 -13.82 5.47
CA ALA A 96 -15.00 -15.21 5.60
C ALA A 96 -14.13 -15.44 6.84
N ASP A 97 -13.29 -14.48 7.20
CA ASP A 97 -12.34 -14.56 8.31
C ASP A 97 -12.07 -13.16 8.90
N PHE A 98 -12.86 -12.82 9.91
CA PHE A 98 -12.77 -11.52 10.58
C PHE A 98 -11.43 -11.34 11.31
N ALA A 99 -10.88 -12.42 11.89
CA ALA A 99 -9.62 -12.37 12.62
C ALA A 99 -8.46 -12.08 11.67
N LEU A 100 -8.42 -12.74 10.52
CA LEU A 100 -7.44 -12.46 9.47
C LEU A 100 -7.59 -11.06 8.88
N ALA A 101 -8.82 -10.57 8.69
CA ALA A 101 -9.05 -9.20 8.28
C ALA A 101 -8.56 -8.17 9.31
N GLN A 102 -8.71 -8.46 10.61
CA GLN A 102 -8.15 -7.66 11.69
C GLN A 102 -6.62 -7.71 11.70
N GLN A 103 -6.03 -8.89 11.51
CA GLN A 103 -4.59 -9.08 11.37
C GLN A 103 -4.04 -8.20 10.24
N TRP A 104 -4.67 -8.19 9.07
CA TRP A 104 -4.29 -7.33 7.95
C TRP A 104 -4.36 -5.83 8.26
N ARG A 105 -5.38 -5.39 9.02
CA ARG A 105 -5.50 -3.99 9.44
C ARG A 105 -4.35 -3.58 10.36
N LEU A 106 -4.02 -4.42 11.34
CA LEU A 106 -2.92 -4.17 12.25
C LEU A 106 -1.57 -4.25 11.53
N HIS A 107 -1.41 -5.20 10.62
CA HIS A 107 -0.20 -5.40 9.82
C HIS A 107 0.11 -4.18 8.95
N THR A 108 -0.88 -3.70 8.21
CA THR A 108 -0.72 -2.51 7.37
C THR A 108 -0.46 -1.26 8.21
N ARG A 109 -1.09 -1.09 9.37
CA ARG A 109 -0.72 -0.02 10.32
C ARG A 109 0.74 -0.10 10.75
N HIS A 110 1.19 -1.30 11.15
CA HIS A 110 2.55 -1.54 11.59
C HIS A 110 3.59 -1.28 10.49
N LEU A 111 3.23 -1.45 9.22
CA LEU A 111 4.06 -1.09 8.08
C LEU A 111 4.03 0.41 7.78
N PHE A 112 2.84 0.98 7.59
CA PHE A 112 2.72 2.32 7.03
C PHE A 112 3.15 3.42 8.00
N GLU A 113 2.83 3.33 9.30
CA GLU A 113 3.22 4.35 10.27
C GLU A 113 4.75 4.59 10.29
N PRO A 114 5.62 3.59 10.50
CA PRO A 114 7.06 3.81 10.50
C PRO A 114 7.61 4.15 9.12
N LEU A 115 7.07 3.59 8.03
CA LEU A 115 7.49 3.96 6.67
C LEU A 115 7.24 5.44 6.38
N PHE A 116 6.07 5.97 6.77
CA PHE A 116 5.77 7.39 6.64
C PHE A 116 6.69 8.26 7.50
N HIS A 117 6.98 7.83 8.74
CA HIS A 117 7.97 8.52 9.59
C HIS A 117 9.38 8.54 9.00
N ARG A 118 9.73 7.58 8.12
CA ARG A 118 11.00 7.51 7.39
C ARG A 118 11.00 8.28 6.06
N GLY A 119 9.93 9.00 5.74
CA GLY A 119 9.81 9.81 4.53
C GLY A 119 9.40 9.03 3.27
N TYR A 120 8.84 7.83 3.43
CA TYR A 120 8.19 7.14 2.31
C TYR A 120 6.80 7.70 2.06
N THR A 121 6.43 7.80 0.79
CA THR A 121 5.08 8.20 0.34
C THR A 121 4.53 7.16 -0.61
N VAL A 122 3.24 6.79 -0.45
CA VAL A 122 2.54 5.95 -1.43
C VAL A 122 2.33 6.77 -2.70
N THR A 123 2.93 6.35 -3.81
CA THR A 123 2.87 7.08 -5.09
C THR A 123 2.08 6.37 -6.16
N ASN A 124 1.96 5.04 -6.06
CA ASN A 124 1.23 4.24 -7.02
C ASN A 124 0.56 3.03 -6.39
N PHE A 125 -0.43 2.50 -7.10
CA PHE A 125 -1.09 1.23 -6.82
C PHE A 125 -0.85 0.30 -8.01
N VAL A 126 -0.51 -0.95 -7.72
CA VAL A 126 -0.16 -1.98 -8.70
C VAL A 126 -1.07 -3.15 -8.46
N GLN A 127 -1.81 -3.52 -9.48
CA GLN A 127 -2.61 -4.74 -9.50
C GLN A 127 -1.89 -5.77 -10.36
N ASN A 128 -1.76 -6.97 -9.83
CA ASN A 128 -1.16 -8.09 -10.54
C ASN A 128 -2.20 -9.21 -10.62
N ASP A 129 -2.81 -9.34 -11.81
CA ASP A 129 -3.72 -10.42 -12.13
C ASP A 129 -2.88 -11.58 -12.70
N ASP A 130 -2.27 -12.38 -11.82
CA ASP A 130 -1.75 -13.68 -12.21
C ASP A 130 -2.94 -14.65 -12.33
N GLN A 131 -2.92 -15.57 -13.30
CA GLN A 131 -4.01 -16.51 -13.61
C GLN A 131 -4.47 -17.35 -12.40
N LYS A 132 -3.68 -17.37 -11.31
CA LYS A 132 -3.95 -18.10 -10.07
C LYS A 132 -4.63 -17.25 -8.99
N GLN A 133 -4.32 -15.95 -8.89
CA GLN A 133 -4.85 -15.06 -7.85
C GLN A 133 -4.56 -13.59 -8.15
N ARG A 134 -5.57 -12.74 -7.97
CA ARG A 134 -5.43 -11.27 -8.02
C ARG A 134 -4.71 -10.77 -6.78
N ARG A 135 -3.61 -10.05 -6.99
CA ARG A 135 -2.78 -9.45 -5.92
C ARG A 135 -2.74 -7.93 -6.08
N SER A 136 -2.53 -7.22 -4.98
CA SER A 136 -2.61 -5.76 -4.95
C SER A 136 -1.51 -5.18 -4.07
N PHE A 137 -0.82 -4.17 -4.57
CA PHE A 137 0.35 -3.59 -3.93
C PHE A 137 0.29 -2.07 -3.95
N TYR A 138 0.72 -1.44 -2.86
CA TYR A 138 1.13 -0.05 -2.87
C TYR A 138 2.62 0.03 -3.19
N LEU A 139 2.98 0.92 -4.12
CA LEU A 139 4.35 1.34 -4.33
C LEU A 139 4.62 2.58 -3.46
N LEU A 140 5.63 2.47 -2.61
CA LEU A 140 6.13 3.56 -1.79
C LEU A 140 7.49 3.99 -2.32
N THR A 141 7.67 5.31 -2.42
CA THR A 141 8.93 5.93 -2.82
C THR A 141 9.46 6.78 -1.68
N GLN A 142 10.75 6.68 -1.37
CA GLN A 142 11.38 7.60 -0.42
C GLN A 142 11.60 8.95 -1.09
N GLN A 143 11.06 10.03 -0.52
CA GLN A 143 11.32 11.37 -1.03
C GLN A 143 12.70 11.82 -0.54
N THR A 144 13.63 12.06 -1.47
CA THR A 144 14.99 12.52 -1.15
C THR A 144 15.09 14.01 -0.86
N GLN A 145 14.00 14.78 -1.00
CA GLN A 145 13.91 16.17 -0.55
C GLN A 145 12.51 16.48 -0.01
N PRO A 146 12.38 17.35 1.01
CA PRO A 146 11.09 17.90 1.38
C PRO A 146 10.50 18.58 0.15
N ILE A 147 9.20 18.40 -0.09
CA ILE A 147 8.47 19.38 -0.88
C ILE A 147 8.62 20.67 -0.06
N GLU A 148 9.51 21.57 -0.50
CA GLU A 148 9.54 22.91 0.06
C GLU A 148 8.10 23.41 0.01
N SER A 149 7.61 23.80 1.18
CA SER A 149 6.40 24.60 1.33
C SER A 149 6.66 25.98 0.73
N SER A 150 6.94 26.02 -0.57
CA SER A 150 7.05 27.19 -1.39
C SER A 150 5.78 27.25 -2.22
N MET A 151 4.72 27.78 -1.62
CA MET A 151 4.01 28.94 -2.15
C MET A 151 2.71 29.23 -1.37
N LYS A 152 2.80 30.34 -0.63
CA LYS A 152 1.77 31.27 -0.15
C LYS A 152 0.94 30.91 1.07
#